data_AF-A0A6M2A0N9-F1
#
_entry.id   AF-A0A6M2A0N9-F1
#
_cell.length_a   1.000
_cell.length_b   1.000
_cell.length_c   1.000
_cell.angle_alpha   90.00
_cell.angle_beta   90.00
_cell.angle_gamma   90.00
#
_symmetry.space_group_name_H-M   'P 1'
#
loop_
_entity.id
_entity.type
_entity.pdbx_description
1 polymer ?
#
loop_
_entity_poly.entity_id
_entity_poly.type
_entity_poly.pdbx_seq_one_letter_code
_entity_poly.pdbx_strand_id
1 'polypeptide(L)'
;MLDVSQRPDSFSSALMMGVTVYRNDTISGRFCAVIAYPCITVIALVESAVAAVFVCLSLSLYVFSEESFQQSLSWFKSSSFTIIWSIADTVLSLNPFIIRLAADEVSAKEIYLNGRIFEIPRGALV
;
A
#
# COMPACT_ATOMS: atom_id res chain seq x y z
N MET A 1 12.00 -13.70 -8.11
CA MET A 1 10.65 -13.92 -8.70
C MET A 1 9.68 -13.58 -7.58
N LEU A 2 8.97 -12.44 -7.66
CA LEU A 2 8.03 -12.02 -6.62
C LEU A 2 6.94 -13.08 -6.46
N ASP A 3 6.69 -13.51 -5.23
CA ASP A 3 5.66 -14.51 -4.94
C ASP A 3 4.29 -13.95 -5.33
N VAL A 4 3.41 -14.78 -5.90
CA VAL A 4 2.11 -14.30 -6.45
C VAL A 4 1.24 -13.69 -5.35
N SER A 5 1.45 -14.11 -4.09
CA SER A 5 0.80 -13.59 -2.88
C SER A 5 1.27 -12.19 -2.46
N GLN A 6 2.40 -11.70 -2.97
CA GLN A 6 2.95 -10.37 -2.67
C GLN A 6 2.60 -9.33 -3.74
N ARG A 7 1.81 -9.70 -4.76
CA ARG A 7 1.41 -8.75 -5.80
C ARG A 7 0.41 -7.75 -5.23
N PRO A 8 0.64 -6.45 -5.41
CA PRO A 8 -0.28 -5.39 -5.00
C PRO A 8 -1.57 -5.47 -5.84
N ASP A 9 -2.71 -5.38 -5.18
CA ASP A 9 -4.04 -5.39 -5.81
C ASP A 9 -4.43 -4.02 -6.41
N SER A 10 -3.66 -2.97 -6.10
CA SER A 10 -3.89 -1.60 -6.58
C SER A 10 -2.61 -0.99 -7.17
N PHE A 11 -2.77 -0.01 -8.06
CA PHE A 11 -1.64 0.68 -8.67
C PHE A 11 -0.86 1.51 -7.64
N SER A 12 -1.56 2.17 -6.72
CA SER A 12 -0.93 2.91 -5.64
C SER A 12 -0.11 2.00 -4.71
N SER A 13 -0.60 0.81 -4.37
CA SER A 13 0.16 -0.18 -3.59
C SER A 13 1.42 -0.66 -4.32
N ALA A 14 1.36 -0.82 -5.65
CA ALA A 14 2.54 -1.14 -6.46
C ALA A 14 3.59 -0.04 -6.46
N LEU A 15 3.16 1.22 -6.59
CA LEU A 15 4.06 2.37 -6.49
C LEU A 15 4.69 2.47 -5.10
N MET A 16 3.90 2.26 -4.05
CA MET A 16 4.36 2.23 -2.66
C MET A 16 5.45 1.18 -2.47
N MET A 17 5.23 -0.05 -2.94
CA MET A 17 6.22 -1.12 -2.85
C MET A 17 7.52 -0.74 -3.55
N GLY A 18 7.45 -0.22 -4.78
CA GLY A 18 8.65 0.19 -5.53
C GLY A 18 9.43 1.32 -4.85
N VAL A 19 8.73 2.32 -4.30
CA VAL A 19 9.34 3.43 -3.58
C VAL A 19 9.97 2.98 -2.27
N THR A 20 9.32 2.09 -1.52
CA THR A 20 9.85 1.57 -0.26
C THR A 20 11.10 0.70 -0.49
N VAL A 21 11.12 -0.14 -1.53
CA VAL A 21 12.34 -0.89 -1.91
C VAL A 21 13.48 0.08 -2.26
N TYR A 22 13.22 1.07 -3.11
CA TYR A 22 14.24 2.05 -3.50
C TYR A 22 14.76 2.88 -2.31
N ARG A 23 13.87 3.22 -1.36
CA ARG A 23 14.18 3.90 -0.09
C ARG A 23 15.12 3.08 0.78
N ASN A 24 14.89 1.77 0.86
CA ASN A 24 15.65 0.89 1.74
C ASN A 24 17.06 0.60 1.20
N ASP A 25 17.24 0.63 -0.11
CA ASP A 25 18.54 0.39 -0.77
C ASP A 25 19.50 1.59 -0.72
N THR A 26 18.99 2.83 -0.75
CA THR A 26 19.85 4.02 -0.90
C THR A 26 19.50 5.18 0.02
N ILE A 27 20.51 5.95 0.45
CA ILE A 27 20.31 7.19 1.22
C ILE A 27 19.58 8.24 0.36
N SER A 28 19.89 8.34 -0.93
CA SER A 28 19.15 9.17 -1.89
C SER A 28 17.69 8.75 -2.00
N GLY A 29 17.41 7.44 -1.95
CA GLY A 29 16.07 6.88 -1.92
C GLY A 29 15.25 7.37 -0.73
N ARG A 30 15.87 7.60 0.44
CA ARG A 30 15.20 8.18 1.60
C ARG A 30 14.71 9.61 1.36
N PHE A 31 15.51 10.44 0.71
CA PHE A 31 15.08 11.81 0.35
C PHE A 31 14.01 11.80 -0.73
N CYS A 32 14.15 10.94 -1.75
CA CYS A 32 13.11 10.77 -2.78
C CYS A 32 11.80 10.28 -2.17
N ALA A 33 11.86 9.39 -1.18
CA ALA A 33 10.68 8.84 -0.52
C ALA A 33 9.86 9.90 0.23
N VAL A 34 10.50 10.91 0.81
CA VAL A 34 9.81 12.04 1.47
C VAL A 34 8.86 12.78 0.53
N ILE A 35 9.20 12.86 -0.76
CA ILE A 35 8.34 13.48 -1.79
C ILE A 35 7.39 12.45 -2.40
N ALA A 36 7.87 11.23 -2.63
CA ALA A 36 7.13 10.19 -3.31
C ALA A 36 5.92 9.69 -2.50
N TYR A 37 6.03 9.50 -1.18
CA TYR A 37 4.90 9.01 -0.36
C TYR A 37 3.70 9.97 -0.35
N PRO A 38 3.85 11.32 -0.21
CA PRO A 38 2.75 12.25 -0.41
C PRO A 38 2.11 12.14 -1.80
N CYS A 39 2.90 12.00 -2.87
CA CYS A 39 2.37 11.80 -4.22
C CYS A 39 1.58 10.51 -4.35
N ILE A 40 2.09 9.40 -3.80
CA ILE A 40 1.39 8.10 -3.76
C ILE A 40 0.09 8.23 -2.98
N THR A 41 0.08 8.99 -1.88
CA THR A 41 -1.14 9.23 -1.08
C THR A 41 -2.23 9.92 -1.91
N VAL A 42 -1.87 10.92 -2.73
CA VAL A 42 -2.82 11.59 -3.64
C VAL A 42 -3.32 10.64 -4.71
N ILE A 43 -2.44 9.81 -5.30
CA ILE A 43 -2.83 8.79 -6.28
C ILE A 43 -3.78 7.77 -5.64
N ALA A 44 -3.47 7.30 -4.44
CA ALA A 44 -4.30 6.36 -3.68
C ALA A 44 -5.66 6.95 -3.32
N LEU A 45 -5.75 8.25 -3.00
CA LEU A 45 -7.03 8.95 -2.79
C LEU A 45 -7.90 8.95 -4.05
N VAL A 46 -7.31 9.27 -5.21
CA VAL A 46 -8.03 9.24 -6.50
C VAL A 46 -8.44 7.81 -6.83
N GLU A 47 -7.55 6.84 -6.65
CA GLU A 47 -7.81 5.43 -6.91
C GLU A 47 -8.92 4.89 -5.99
N SER A 48 -8.92 5.23 -4.70
CA SER A 48 -9.99 4.87 -3.77
C SER A 48 -11.33 5.50 -4.14
N ALA A 49 -11.35 6.75 -4.62
CA ALA A 49 -12.58 7.40 -5.07
C ALA A 49 -13.16 6.69 -6.30
N VAL A 50 -12.32 6.32 -7.26
CA VAL A 50 -12.73 5.56 -8.44
C VAL A 50 -13.21 4.15 -8.03
N ALA A 51 -12.44 3.44 -7.22
CA ALA A 51 -12.78 2.11 -6.74
C ALA A 51 -14.11 2.12 -5.95
N ALA A 52 -14.38 3.16 -5.15
CA ALA A 52 -15.66 3.32 -4.45
C ALA A 52 -16.85 3.42 -5.42
N VAL A 53 -16.72 4.18 -6.51
CA VAL A 53 -17.76 4.26 -7.56
C VAL A 53 -18.00 2.88 -8.18
N PHE A 54 -16.92 2.14 -8.50
CA PHE A 54 -17.03 0.78 -9.02
C PHE A 54 -17.66 -0.19 -8.01
N VAL A 55 -17.39 -0.05 -6.71
CA VAL A 55 -18.06 -0.82 -5.64
C VAL A 55 -19.56 -0.50 -5.61
N CYS A 56 -19.97 0.77 -5.70
CA CYS A 56 -21.39 1.13 -5.74
C CYS A 56 -22.11 0.60 -6.99
N LEU A 57 -21.45 0.65 -8.15
CA LEU A 57 -21.99 0.11 -9.40
C LEU A 57 -22.07 -1.42 -9.37
N SER A 58 -21.03 -2.09 -8.89
CA SER A 58 -21.01 -3.55 -8.75
C SER A 58 -21.96 -4.07 -7.67
N LEU A 59 -22.22 -3.29 -6.60
CA LEU A 59 -23.25 -3.60 -5.62
C LEU A 59 -24.64 -3.65 -6.28
N SER A 60 -24.91 -2.73 -7.20
CA SER A 60 -26.17 -2.71 -7.96
C SER A 60 -26.31 -3.91 -8.91
N LEU A 61 -25.18 -4.50 -9.30
CA LEU A 61 -25.10 -5.70 -10.16
C LEU A 61 -24.77 -6.98 -9.37
N TYR A 62 -24.77 -6.92 -8.04
CA TYR A 62 -24.30 -8.00 -7.17
C TYR A 62 -25.05 -9.31 -7.41
N VAL A 63 -26.35 -9.20 -7.70
CA VAL A 63 -27.23 -10.34 -7.99
C VAL A 63 -26.78 -11.13 -9.24
N PHE A 64 -26.03 -10.50 -10.15
CA PHE A 64 -25.60 -11.08 -11.42
C PHE A 64 -24.13 -11.50 -11.43
N SER A 65 -23.27 -10.87 -10.62
CA SER A 65 -21.84 -11.20 -10.55
C SER A 65 -21.25 -10.83 -9.20
N GLU A 66 -21.15 -11.81 -8.31
CA GLU A 66 -20.47 -11.67 -7.02
C GLU A 66 -18.96 -11.41 -7.19
N GLU A 67 -18.34 -12.03 -8.21
CA GLU A 67 -16.91 -11.87 -8.50
C GLU A 67 -16.52 -10.41 -8.78
N SER A 68 -17.34 -9.70 -9.56
CA SER A 68 -17.09 -8.29 -9.91
C SER A 68 -17.12 -7.37 -8.68
N PHE A 69 -18.00 -7.69 -7.72
CA PHE A 69 -18.09 -6.97 -6.45
C PHE A 69 -16.88 -7.26 -5.55
N GLN A 70 -16.51 -8.53 -5.41
CA GLN A 70 -15.34 -8.92 -4.60
C GLN A 70 -14.03 -8.30 -5.14
N GLN A 71 -13.87 -8.27 -6.46
CA GLN A 71 -12.71 -7.64 -7.09
C GLN A 71 -12.67 -6.12 -6.86
N SER A 72 -13.79 -5.43 -7.05
CA SER A 72 -13.89 -3.98 -6.79
C SER A 72 -13.65 -3.66 -5.31
N LEU A 73 -14.12 -4.52 -4.40
CA LEU A 73 -13.93 -4.38 -2.97
C LEU A 73 -12.47 -4.64 -2.55
N SER A 74 -11.80 -5.65 -3.13
CA SER A 74 -10.36 -5.87 -2.93
C SER A 74 -9.55 -4.66 -3.39
N TRP A 75 -9.84 -4.14 -4.59
CA TRP A 75 -9.19 -2.96 -5.14
C TRP A 75 -9.35 -1.74 -4.20
N PHE A 76 -10.57 -1.47 -3.75
CA PHE A 76 -10.85 -0.38 -2.81
C PHE A 76 -10.14 -0.54 -1.46
N LYS A 77 -10.08 -1.76 -0.92
CA LYS A 77 -9.36 -2.04 0.33
C LYS A 77 -7.86 -1.82 0.19
N SER A 78 -7.26 -2.26 -0.91
CA SER A 78 -5.83 -2.09 -1.16
C SER A 78 -5.45 -0.63 -1.35
N SER A 79 -6.21 0.13 -2.14
CA SER A 79 -5.95 1.56 -2.33
C SER A 79 -6.15 2.35 -1.02
N SER A 80 -7.19 2.04 -0.25
CA SER A 80 -7.46 2.72 1.03
C SER A 80 -6.41 2.42 2.10
N PHE A 81 -5.91 1.18 2.15
CA PHE A 81 -4.79 0.84 3.01
C PHE A 81 -3.52 1.62 2.63
N THR A 82 -3.26 1.75 1.33
CA THR A 82 -2.09 2.50 0.81
C THR A 82 -2.10 3.97 1.25
N ILE A 83 -3.27 4.60 1.41
CA ILE A 83 -3.39 5.97 1.95
C ILE A 83 -2.85 6.02 3.38
N ILE A 84 -3.36 5.16 4.26
CA ILE A 84 -2.98 5.13 5.68
C ILE A 84 -1.49 4.82 5.81
N TRP A 85 -1.02 3.83 5.05
CA TRP A 85 0.36 3.40 5.11
C TRP A 85 1.34 4.43 4.54
N SER A 86 1.01 5.08 3.41
CA SER A 86 1.86 6.14 2.84
C SER A 86 1.98 7.35 3.76
N ILE A 87 0.92 7.69 4.51
CA ILE A 87 0.99 8.74 5.54
C ILE A 87 1.90 8.31 6.69
N ALA A 88 1.74 7.08 7.19
CA ALA A 88 2.59 6.53 8.24
C ALA A 88 4.07 6.52 7.78
N ASP A 89 4.35 6.03 6.57
CA ASP A 89 5.69 5.97 5.99
C ASP A 89 6.28 7.35 5.72
N THR A 90 5.47 8.37 5.42
CA THR A 90 5.94 9.76 5.33
C THR A 90 6.46 10.24 6.69
N VAL A 91 5.68 10.02 7.76
CA VAL A 91 6.05 10.41 9.12
C VAL A 91 7.28 9.61 9.61
N LEU A 92 7.32 8.31 9.33
CA LEU A 92 8.43 7.44 9.68
C LEU A 92 9.69 7.75 8.86
N SER A 93 9.55 8.21 7.61
CA SER A 93 10.67 8.61 6.76
C SER A 93 11.31 9.93 7.17
N LEU A 94 10.58 10.78 7.87
CA LEU A 94 11.14 11.97 8.50
C LEU A 94 11.97 11.63 9.76
N ASN A 95 11.82 10.41 10.30
CA ASN A 95 12.58 9.96 11.45
C ASN A 95 13.90 9.31 11.02
N PRO A 96 15.08 9.90 11.34
CA PRO A 96 16.38 9.36 10.93
C PRO A 96 16.74 8.03 11.59
N PHE A 97 16.04 7.62 12.66
CA PHE A 97 16.29 6.37 13.37
C PHE A 97 15.64 5.14 12.72
N ILE A 98 14.80 5.32 11.70
CA ILE A 98 14.10 4.22 11.02
C ILE A 98 14.84 3.86 9.72
N ILE A 99 15.64 2.80 9.82
CA ILE A 99 16.61 2.41 8.78
C ILE A 99 15.95 1.62 7.64
N ARG A 100 14.94 0.80 7.94
CA ARG A 100 14.25 -0.11 7.00
C ARG A 100 12.76 -0.10 7.26
N LEU A 101 11.97 -0.23 6.19
CA LEU A 101 10.50 -0.35 6.22
C LEU A 101 10.06 -1.58 5.43
N ALA A 102 8.90 -2.16 5.75
CA ALA A 102 8.31 -3.21 4.94
C ALA A 102 7.71 -2.61 3.65
N ALA A 103 8.07 -3.16 2.49
CA ALA A 103 7.64 -2.70 1.19
C ALA A 103 6.34 -3.35 0.70
N ASP A 104 6.07 -4.60 1.11
CA ASP A 104 4.89 -5.33 0.68
C ASP A 104 3.65 -5.06 1.54
N GLU A 105 2.48 -5.03 0.89
CA GLU A 105 1.20 -4.73 1.54
C GLU A 105 0.82 -5.80 2.58
N VAL A 106 1.23 -7.05 2.38
CA VAL A 106 0.95 -8.17 3.30
C VAL A 106 1.67 -7.96 4.63
N SER A 107 2.98 -7.70 4.59
CA SER A 107 3.80 -7.42 5.77
C SER A 107 3.38 -6.12 6.45
N ALA A 108 3.03 -5.09 5.68
CA ALA A 108 2.51 -3.84 6.22
C ALA A 108 1.20 -4.05 7.00
N LYS A 109 0.26 -4.86 6.45
CA LYS A 109 -0.97 -5.25 7.15
C LYS A 109 -0.69 -6.07 8.41
N GLU A 110 0.28 -6.99 8.36
CA GLU A 110 0.69 -7.77 9.53
C GLU A 110 1.25 -6.88 10.64
N ILE A 111 2.10 -5.90 10.30
CA ILE A 111 2.63 -4.91 11.23
C ILE A 111 1.48 -4.10 11.86
N TYR A 112 0.53 -3.64 11.03
CA TYR A 112 -0.62 -2.87 11.48
C TYR A 112 -1.51 -3.67 12.44
N LEU A 113 -1.83 -4.93 12.11
CA LEU A 113 -2.69 -5.80 12.91
C LEU A 113 -2.02 -6.22 14.23
N ASN A 114 -0.71 -6.46 14.22
CA ASN A 114 0.04 -6.90 15.40
C ASN A 114 0.54 -5.74 16.27
N GLY A 115 0.40 -4.49 15.81
CA GLY A 115 0.87 -3.30 16.53
C GLY A 115 2.40 -3.19 16.65
N ARG A 116 3.14 -3.96 15.85
CA ARG A 116 4.61 -4.06 15.94
C ARG A 116 5.30 -3.17 14.91
N ILE A 117 5.09 -1.86 15.05
CA ILE A 117 5.51 -0.84 14.07
C ILE A 117 7.03 -0.84 13.81
N PHE A 118 7.83 -1.31 14.76
CA PHE A 118 9.30 -1.33 14.66
C PHE A 118 9.89 -2.70 14.29
N GLU A 119 9.09 -3.77 14.27
CA GLU A 119 9.58 -5.11 13.92
C GLU A 119 9.09 -5.48 12.51
N ILE A 120 10.02 -5.70 11.60
CA ILE A 120 9.72 -6.19 10.26
C ILE A 120 9.48 -7.71 10.33
N PRO A 121 8.33 -8.23 9.86
CA PRO A 121 8.03 -9.66 9.92
C PRO A 121 9.00 -10.48 9.05
N ARG A 122 9.22 -11.74 9.44
CA ARG A 122 10.17 -12.64 8.75
C ARG A 122 9.60 -13.02 7.39
N GLY A 123 10.22 -12.52 6.32
CA GLY A 123 9.78 -12.74 4.93
C GLY A 123 9.26 -11.47 4.23
N ALA A 124 9.21 -10.35 4.94
CA ALA A 124 8.87 -9.06 4.34
C ALA A 124 9.87 -8.68 3.24
N LEU A 125 9.35 -8.07 2.18
CA LEU A 125 10.16 -7.35 1.22
C LEU A 125 10.64 -6.06 1.89
N VAL A 126 11.95 -5.84 1.86
CA VAL A 126 12.61 -4.63 2.34
C VAL A 126 13.39 -4.07 1.19
#